data_AF-T1A0F4-F1
#
_entry.id   AF-T1A0F4-F1
#
_cell.length_a   1.000
_cell.length_b   1.000
_cell.length_c   1.000
_cell.angle_alpha   90.00
_cell.angle_beta   90.00
_cell.angle_gamma   90.00
#
_symmetry.space_group_name_H-M   'P 1'
#
loop_
_entity.id
_entity.type
_entity.pdbx_description
1 polymer ?
#
loop_
_entity_poly.entity_id
_entity_poly.type
_entity_poly.pdbx_seq_one_letter_code
_entity_poly.pdbx_strand_id
1 'polypeptide(L)' 'VETKGREELDLPQKMARLRQWCEDATEASKDDGGPSYHFVYVDQENFEQHKPSTFAGLANAFRDYQDEDL' A
#
# COMPACT_ATOMS: atom_id res chain seq x y z
N VAL A 1 -15.87 -6.73 24.93
CA VAL A 1 -15.54 -7.45 23.68
C VAL A 1 -16.29 -6.75 22.57
N GLU A 2 -15.59 -6.06 21.69
CA GLU A 2 -16.17 -5.35 20.56
C GLU A 2 -15.61 -5.96 19.29
N THR A 3 -16.45 -6.66 18.56
CA THR A 3 -16.07 -7.34 17.32
C THR A 3 -16.12 -6.32 16.19
N LYS A 4 -14.96 -5.81 15.77
CA LYS A 4 -14.81 -5.03 14.53
C LYS A 4 -15.07 -5.96 13.34
N GLY A 5 -16.31 -6.02 12.89
CA GLY A 5 -16.74 -6.78 11.71
C GLY A 5 -17.12 -5.91 10.51
N ARG A 6 -16.73 -4.63 10.50
CA ARG A 6 -17.10 -3.71 9.41
C ARG A 6 -15.94 -3.56 8.45
N GLU A 7 -16.17 -4.01 7.23
CA GLU A 7 -15.37 -3.70 6.05
C GLU A 7 -15.12 -2.19 5.98
N GLU A 8 -13.87 -1.80 5.71
CA GLU A 8 -13.47 -0.41 5.59
C GLU A 8 -13.93 0.12 4.23
N LEU A 9 -15.14 0.69 4.18
CA LEU A 9 -15.73 1.20 2.94
C LEU A 9 -14.92 2.32 2.29
N ASP A 10 -14.17 3.09 3.08
CA ASP A 10 -13.33 4.19 2.59
C ASP A 10 -11.92 3.74 2.19
N LEU A 11 -11.66 2.43 2.16
CA LEU A 11 -10.34 1.88 1.86
C LEU A 11 -9.79 2.40 0.52
N PRO A 12 -10.55 2.43 -0.61
CA PRO A 12 -10.02 2.97 -1.86
C PRO A 12 -9.57 4.43 -1.75
N GLN A 13 -10.35 5.27 -1.05
CA GLN A 13 -10.04 6.68 -0.86
C GLN A 13 -8.82 6.88 0.05
N LYS A 14 -8.69 6.07 1.11
CA LYS A 14 -7.52 6.08 1.99
C LYS A 14 -6.26 5.67 1.22
N MET A 15 -6.35 4.65 0.37
CA MET A 15 -5.21 4.20 -0.44
C MET A 15 -4.83 5.26 -1.49
N ALA A 16 -5.79 5.90 -2.15
CA ALA A 16 -5.53 7.01 -3.06
C ALA A 16 -4.81 8.17 -2.33
N ARG A 17 -5.25 8.51 -1.11
CA ARG A 17 -4.59 9.54 -0.30
C ARG A 17 -3.16 9.16 0.11
N LEU A 18 -2.93 7.89 0.46
CA LEU A 18 -1.60 7.39 0.82
C LEU A 18 -0.65 7.41 -0.39
N ARG A 19 -1.14 7.05 -1.57
CA ARG A 19 -0.38 7.17 -2.82
C ARG A 19 0.08 8.60 -3.07
N GLN A 20 -0.84 9.57 -3.01
CA GLN A 20 -0.48 10.98 -3.19
C GLN A 20 0.62 11.39 -2.23
N TRP A 21 0.54 10.95 -0.97
CA TRP A 21 1.58 11.24 0.01
C TRP A 21 2.94 10.64 -0.37
N CYS A 22 2.98 9.41 -0.89
CA CYS A 22 4.21 8.78 -1.37
C CYS A 22 4.84 9.53 -2.56
N GLU A 23 4.01 10.02 -3.49
CA GLU A 23 4.44 10.84 -4.62
C GLU A 23 5.02 12.17 -4.13
N ASP A 24 4.27 12.88 -3.28
CA ASP A 24 4.68 14.15 -2.69
C ASP A 24 6.00 14.02 -1.93
N ALA A 25 6.16 12.97 -1.11
CA ALA A 25 7.38 12.70 -0.34
C ALA A 25 8.58 12.34 -1.24
N THR A 26 8.33 11.59 -2.31
CA THR A 26 9.37 11.25 -3.29
C THR A 26 9.85 12.50 -4.00
N GLU A 27 8.95 13.31 -4.55
CA GLU A 27 9.32 14.54 -5.25
C GLU A 27 9.98 15.55 -4.31
N ALA A 28 9.49 15.69 -3.06
CA ALA A 28 10.09 16.61 -2.08
C ALA A 28 11.52 16.24 -1.66
N SER A 29 11.91 14.97 -1.75
CA SER A 29 13.25 14.49 -1.35
C SER A 29 14.21 14.30 -2.52
N LYS A 30 13.72 14.41 -3.76
CA LYS A 30 14.43 14.07 -4.99
C LYS A 30 15.67 14.94 -5.25
N ASP A 31 15.56 16.24 -5.00
CA ASP A 31 16.66 17.20 -5.23
C ASP A 31 17.83 16.97 -4.26
N ASP A 32 17.56 16.40 -3.09
CA ASP A 32 18.55 16.04 -2.07
C ASP A 32 19.10 14.61 -2.26
N GLY A 33 18.71 13.91 -3.34
CA GLY A 33 19.07 12.50 -3.56
C GLY A 33 18.39 11.54 -2.58
N GLY A 34 17.23 11.91 -2.05
CA GLY A 34 16.44 11.11 -1.13
C GLY A 34 15.81 9.86 -1.77
N PRO A 35 15.27 8.94 -0.95
CA PRO A 35 14.70 7.69 -1.43
C PRO A 35 13.33 7.89 -2.09
N SER A 36 12.94 6.96 -2.96
CA SER A 36 11.54 6.88 -3.41
C SER A 36 10.67 6.23 -2.34
N TYR A 37 9.49 6.80 -2.13
CA TYR A 37 8.50 6.30 -1.19
C TYR A 37 7.42 5.55 -1.95
N HIS A 38 7.08 4.36 -1.44
CA HIS A 38 6.01 3.52 -1.95
C HIS A 38 5.26 2.88 -0.77
N PHE A 39 4.06 2.37 -1.03
CA PHE A 39 3.27 1.64 -0.03
C PHE A 39 2.86 0.28 -0.58
N VAL A 40 2.56 -0.65 0.32
CA VAL A 40 2.02 -1.97 -0.03
C VAL A 40 0.76 -2.19 0.80
N TYR A 41 -0.36 -2.44 0.13
CA TYR A 41 -1.58 -2.88 0.78
C TYR A 41 -1.60 -4.41 0.85
N VAL A 42 -1.79 -4.96 2.05
CA VAL A 42 -1.83 -6.41 2.29
C VAL A 42 -3.17 -6.74 2.92
N ASP A 43 -4.08 -7.33 2.15
CA ASP A 43 -5.27 -7.94 2.71
C ASP A 43 -4.96 -9.31 3.32
N GLN A 44 -5.74 -9.68 4.32
CA GLN A 44 -5.50 -10.90 5.09
C GLN A 44 -5.74 -12.16 4.27
N GLU A 45 -6.74 -12.16 3.37
CA GLU A 45 -7.11 -13.34 2.59
C GLU A 45 -5.99 -13.73 1.62
N ASN A 46 -5.48 -12.79 0.82
CA ASN A 46 -4.37 -13.03 -0.09
C ASN A 46 -3.07 -13.33 0.66
N PHE A 47 -2.83 -12.70 1.82
CA PHE A 47 -1.66 -13.01 2.64
C PHE A 47 -1.66 -14.46 3.14
N GLU A 48 -2.81 -14.94 3.60
CA GLU A 48 -2.95 -16.33 4.05
C GLU A 48 -2.79 -17.34 2.90
N GLN A 49 -3.19 -16.96 1.69
CA GLN A 49 -3.00 -17.77 0.47
C GLN A 49 -1.54 -17.78 -0.03
N HIS A 50 -0.85 -16.63 0.03
CA HIS A 50 0.41 -16.45 -0.70
C HIS A 50 1.69 -16.30 0.16
N LYS A 51 1.58 -16.21 1.50
CA LYS A 51 2.68 -16.27 2.52
C LYS A 51 4.11 -16.03 2.01
N PRO A 52 4.41 -14.84 1.47
CA PRO A 52 5.75 -14.53 0.97
C PRO A 52 6.77 -14.58 2.12
N SER A 53 7.94 -15.17 1.86
CA SER A 53 9.01 -15.32 2.85
C SER A 53 10.03 -14.18 2.85
N THR A 54 9.90 -13.24 1.89
CA THR A 54 10.78 -12.08 1.78
C THR A 54 9.95 -10.82 1.56
N PHE A 55 10.46 -9.67 2.01
CA PHE A 55 9.80 -8.39 1.81
C PHE A 55 9.70 -8.02 0.32
N ALA A 56 10.72 -8.32 -0.48
CA ALA A 56 10.67 -8.13 -1.93
C ALA A 56 9.58 -9.00 -2.58
N GLY A 57 9.45 -10.26 -2.16
CA GLY A 57 8.36 -11.13 -2.60
C GLY A 57 6.98 -10.59 -2.21
N LEU A 58 6.86 -10.02 -1.00
CA LEU A 58 5.64 -9.36 -0.54
C LEU A 58 5.32 -8.13 -1.40
N ALA A 59 6.27 -7.22 -1.62
CA ALA A 59 6.06 -6.03 -2.44
C ALA A 59 5.72 -6.35 -3.91
N ASN A 60 6.21 -7.47 -4.44
CA ASN A 60 5.89 -7.94 -5.79
C ASN A 60 4.53 -8.62 -5.88
N ALA A 61 4.12 -9.37 -4.85
CA ALA A 61 2.86 -10.10 -4.84
C ALA A 61 1.65 -9.22 -4.51
N PHE A 62 1.84 -8.15 -3.74
CA PHE A 62 0.79 -7.26 -3.28
C PHE A 62 0.90 -5.91 -3.99
N ARG A 63 0.15 -5.77 -5.10
CA ARG A 63 0.19 -4.58 -5.98
C ARG A 63 -1.11 -3.79 -5.98
N ASP A 64 -2.11 -4.24 -5.23
CA ASP A 64 -3.41 -3.58 -5.16
C ASP A 64 -3.29 -2.12 -4.74
N TYR A 65 -4.14 -1.29 -5.33
CA TYR A 65 -4.17 0.15 -5.14
C TYR A 65 -2.88 0.89 -5.50
N GLN A 66 -1.96 0.31 -6.29
CA GLN A 66 -0.74 0.99 -6.77
C GLN A 66 -0.80 1.50 -8.23
N ASP A 67 -1.88 1.24 -8.99
CA ASP A 67 -2.09 1.76 -10.36
C ASP A 67 -3.17 2.87 -10.40
N GLU A 68 -3.06 3.83 -11.31
CA GLU A 68 -3.94 5.02 -11.38
C GLU A 68 -5.37 4.74 -11.90
N ASP A 69 -5.60 3.58 -12.52
CA ASP A 69 -6.88 3.25 -13.16
C ASP A 69 -7.79 2.37 -12.27
N LEU A 70 -8.61 3.02 -11.43
CA LEU A 70 -9.88 2.48 -10.91
C LEU A 70 -10.97 3.56 -10.94
#